data_AF-A0A504J5V0-F1
#
_entry.id   AF-A0A504J5V0-F1
#
_cell.length_a   1.000
_cell.length_b   1.000
_cell.length_c   1.000
_cell.angle_alpha   90.00
_cell.angle_beta   90.00
_cell.angle_gamma   90.00
#
_symmetry.space_group_name_H-M   'P 1'
#
loop_
_entity.id
_entity.type
_entity.pdbx_description
1 polymer ?
#
loop_
_entity_poly.entity_id
_entity_poly.type
_entity_poly.pdbx_seq_one_letter_code
_entity_poly.pdbx_strand_id
1 'polypeptide(L)'
;MMSKVILTSFLSFFLFQISAQDLYEDALTAASYAYAHSKKAHGANNVFHTQEYADKAIESFSKVESLAEECNCKEANETAYQAKVDMESSLQQDTYERSRFFAKRAKELGAKILEQLTYCQANEGSSDIAMVEEDNESAELAEAAQEVAQKKAELERKRLQLEEEQKRLELQIAEQNKMKADLNAKRAAELKKQSLIKSKAEQALQKLENALQELSVVLNEESKFESSSDYVRSENDLKNESLDETKSFYVDRAKQLTKTAMQQFATYSAEN
;
A
#
# COMPACT_ATOMS: atom_id res chain seq x y z
N MET A 1 0.31 70.61 49.57
CA MET A 1 0.95 71.30 48.42
C MET A 1 2.28 70.61 48.16
N MET A 2 2.33 69.77 47.11
CA MET A 2 3.01 70.08 45.84
C MET A 2 4.53 70.19 46.03
N SER A 3 5.29 69.14 45.70
CA SER A 3 5.77 68.84 44.34
C SER A 3 6.99 69.69 43.96
N LYS A 4 8.13 69.03 43.68
CA LYS A 4 8.77 69.02 42.34
C LYS A 4 10.16 68.35 42.43
N VAL A 5 10.29 67.17 41.83
CA VAL A 5 10.86 66.92 40.47
C VAL A 5 12.37 66.64 40.57
N ILE A 6 12.65 65.35 40.56
CA ILE A 6 13.94 64.70 40.27
C ILE A 6 14.16 64.82 38.76
N LEU A 7 15.29 65.41 38.33
CA LEU A 7 15.63 65.61 36.92
C LEU A 7 16.93 64.87 36.56
N THR A 8 16.73 63.64 36.07
CA THR A 8 17.37 62.99 34.90
C THR A 8 18.84 63.26 34.60
N SER A 9 19.67 62.22 34.76
CA SER A 9 20.55 61.73 33.70
C SER A 9 21.25 60.45 34.18
N PHE A 10 20.82 59.28 33.70
CA PHE A 10 21.74 58.17 33.44
C PHE A 10 21.03 57.15 32.54
N LEU A 11 21.44 57.18 31.28
CA LEU A 11 21.69 56.02 30.43
C LEU A 11 20.58 54.96 30.37
N SER A 12 19.67 55.18 29.43
CA SER A 12 18.85 54.13 28.82
C SER A 12 19.76 53.10 28.14
N PHE A 13 20.11 52.04 28.86
CA PHE A 13 20.45 50.75 28.29
C PHE A 13 19.26 49.83 28.59
N PHE A 14 18.28 49.82 27.68
CA PHE A 14 17.36 48.69 27.57
C PHE A 14 18.22 47.47 27.23
N LEU A 15 18.57 46.69 28.25
CA LEU A 15 19.01 45.32 28.06
C LEU A 15 17.77 44.55 27.57
N PHE A 16 17.70 44.35 26.26
CA PHE A 16 16.88 43.32 25.67
C PHE A 16 17.25 42.01 26.36
N GLN A 17 16.34 41.46 27.16
CA GLN A 17 16.44 40.06 27.58
C GLN A 17 16.16 39.24 26.33
N ILE A 18 17.23 38.84 25.64
CA ILE A 18 17.19 37.87 24.56
C ILE A 18 16.81 36.55 25.24
N SER A 19 15.62 36.02 24.92
CA SER A 19 15.22 34.68 25.33
C SER A 19 16.27 33.69 24.84
N ALA A 20 16.98 33.03 25.75
CA ALA A 20 17.84 31.91 25.40
C ALA A 20 16.93 30.73 25.04
N GLN A 21 16.78 30.46 23.75
CA GLN A 21 16.06 29.31 23.22
C GLN A 21 16.91 28.04 23.45
N ASP A 22 16.30 26.94 23.88
CA ASP A 22 17.04 25.69 24.11
C ASP A 22 17.40 25.05 22.75
N LEU A 23 18.69 25.13 22.41
CA LEU A 23 19.24 24.66 21.14
C LEU A 23 19.03 23.15 20.94
N TYR A 24 18.97 22.36 22.01
CA TYR A 24 18.72 20.92 21.93
C TYR A 24 17.28 20.60 21.56
N GLU A 25 16.34 21.29 22.18
CA GLU A 25 14.91 21.14 21.87
C GLU A 25 14.61 21.63 20.45
N ASP A 26 15.27 22.70 20.02
CA ASP A 26 15.21 23.17 18.63
C ASP A 26 15.78 22.12 17.65
N ALA A 27 16.91 21.48 17.99
CA ALA A 27 17.53 20.44 17.18
C ALA A 27 16.64 19.19 17.08
N LEU A 28 16.07 18.74 18.21
CA LEU A 28 15.13 17.61 18.28
C LEU A 28 13.84 17.90 17.52
N THR A 29 13.35 19.14 17.59
CA THR A 29 12.19 19.59 16.81
C THR A 29 12.48 19.56 15.32
N ALA A 30 13.61 20.12 14.89
CA ALA A 30 14.05 20.08 13.49
C ALA A 30 14.24 18.63 13.00
N ALA A 31 14.83 17.76 13.81
CA ALA A 31 15.02 16.35 13.49
C ALA A 31 13.68 15.60 13.37
N SER A 32 12.71 15.94 14.21
CA SER A 32 11.35 15.38 14.13
C SER A 32 10.65 15.77 12.84
N TYR A 33 10.80 17.04 12.40
CA TYR A 33 10.30 17.48 11.09
C TYR A 33 11.02 16.77 9.94
N ALA A 34 12.35 16.68 9.99
CA ALA A 34 13.15 16.01 8.97
C ALA A 34 12.75 14.53 8.81
N TYR A 35 12.59 13.81 9.93
CA TYR A 35 12.09 12.43 9.94
C TYR A 35 10.66 12.32 9.38
N ALA A 36 9.76 13.23 9.78
CA ALA A 36 8.37 13.22 9.30
C ALA A 36 8.28 13.46 7.78
N HIS A 37 9.03 14.42 7.26
CA HIS A 37 9.11 14.68 5.81
C HIS A 37 9.74 13.50 5.08
N SER A 38 10.80 12.91 5.63
CA SER A 38 11.43 11.71 5.06
C SER A 38 10.50 10.50 5.02
N LYS A 39 9.68 10.31 6.06
CA LYS A 39 8.66 9.27 6.10
C LYS A 39 7.57 9.51 5.06
N LYS A 40 7.14 10.75 4.85
CA LYS A 40 6.17 11.11 3.80
C LYS A 40 6.75 10.90 2.40
N ALA A 41 8.01 11.27 2.16
CA ALA A 41 8.71 11.00 0.90
C ALA A 41 8.77 9.50 0.62
N HIS A 42 9.20 8.70 1.59
CA HIS A 42 9.23 7.23 1.45
C HIS A 42 7.84 6.59 1.27
N GLY A 43 6.80 7.19 1.86
CA GLY A 43 5.42 6.70 1.78
C GLY A 43 4.61 7.22 0.59
N ALA A 44 5.16 8.14 -0.20
CA ALA A 44 4.53 8.64 -1.41
C ALA A 44 4.39 7.54 -2.46
N ASN A 45 3.46 7.71 -3.41
CA ASN A 45 3.12 6.71 -4.42
C ASN A 45 3.59 7.08 -5.84
N ASN A 46 4.29 8.21 -6.00
CA ASN A 46 4.87 8.64 -7.27
C ASN A 46 6.13 9.49 -7.04
N VAL A 47 6.92 9.65 -8.10
CA VAL A 47 8.22 10.35 -8.05
C VAL A 47 8.07 11.81 -7.65
N PHE A 48 7.06 12.54 -8.15
CA PHE A 48 6.87 13.96 -7.85
C PHE A 48 6.58 14.20 -6.36
N HIS A 49 5.69 13.43 -5.74
CA HIS A 49 5.43 13.56 -4.30
C HIS A 49 6.61 13.07 -3.45
N THR A 50 7.34 12.05 -3.91
CA THR A 50 8.57 11.62 -3.23
C THR A 50 9.57 12.77 -3.19
N GLN A 51 9.78 13.44 -4.31
CA GLN A 51 10.69 14.57 -4.45
C GLN A 51 10.20 15.81 -3.69
N GLU A 52 8.90 16.14 -3.74
CA GLU A 52 8.32 17.27 -2.99
C GLU A 52 8.57 17.15 -1.48
N TYR A 53 8.42 15.95 -0.92
CA TYR A 53 8.70 15.72 0.50
C TYR A 53 10.20 15.57 0.79
N ALA A 54 11.00 15.10 -0.17
CA ALA A 54 12.45 15.07 -0.04
C ALA A 54 13.03 16.49 0.06
N ASP A 55 12.53 17.43 -0.74
CA ASP A 55 12.91 18.84 -0.71
C ASP A 55 12.66 19.48 0.68
N LYS A 56 11.47 19.28 1.24
CA LYS A 56 11.14 19.71 2.61
C LYS A 56 12.01 19.04 3.69
N ALA A 57 12.41 17.79 3.46
CA ALA A 57 13.30 17.07 4.37
C ALA A 57 14.73 17.64 4.32
N ILE A 58 15.22 18.07 3.15
CA ILE A 58 16.54 18.72 2.99
C ILE A 58 16.63 19.97 3.85
N GLU A 59 15.62 20.85 3.79
CA GLU A 59 15.59 22.07 4.61
C GLU A 59 15.66 21.74 6.10
N SER A 60 14.90 20.73 6.53
CA SER A 60 14.86 20.30 7.92
C SER A 60 16.19 19.67 8.37
N PHE A 61 16.79 18.79 7.55
CA PHE A 61 18.10 18.20 7.87
C PHE A 61 19.21 19.26 7.90
N SER A 62 19.18 20.24 7.01
CA SER A 62 20.15 21.35 7.03
C SER A 62 20.03 22.17 8.31
N LYS A 63 18.81 22.35 8.84
CA LYS A 63 18.61 22.99 10.15
C LYS A 63 19.13 22.14 11.30
N VAL A 64 18.96 20.82 11.23
CA VAL A 64 19.54 19.89 12.23
C VAL A 64 21.05 19.96 12.21
N GLU A 65 21.70 19.97 11.04
CA GLU A 65 23.15 20.10 10.94
C GLU A 65 23.66 21.33 11.70
N SER A 66 23.09 22.52 11.41
CA SER A 66 23.50 23.76 12.07
C SER A 66 23.30 23.71 13.59
N LEU A 67 22.13 23.26 14.06
CA LEU A 67 21.83 23.21 15.49
C LEU A 67 22.66 22.15 16.23
N ALA A 68 22.89 20.99 15.61
CA ALA A 68 23.73 19.95 16.17
C ALA A 68 25.21 20.36 16.24
N GLU A 69 25.68 21.20 15.31
CA GLU A 69 27.01 21.81 15.37
C GLU A 69 27.12 22.79 16.55
N GLU A 70 26.12 23.66 16.73
CA GLU A 70 26.04 24.61 17.85
C GLU A 70 25.95 23.91 19.21
N CYS A 71 25.34 22.72 19.27
CA CYS A 71 25.27 21.86 20.45
C CYS A 71 26.46 20.89 20.61
N ASN A 72 27.51 20.98 19.78
CA ASN A 72 28.64 20.03 19.77
C ASN A 72 28.28 18.54 19.58
N CYS A 73 27.09 18.24 19.04
CA CYS A 73 26.60 16.88 18.78
C CYS A 73 27.11 16.34 17.44
N LYS A 74 28.42 16.08 17.36
CA LYS A 74 29.11 15.69 16.12
C LYS A 74 28.45 14.51 15.39
N GLU A 75 28.09 13.45 16.12
CA GLU A 75 27.50 12.27 15.48
C GLU A 75 26.13 12.57 14.85
N ALA A 76 25.31 13.41 15.50
CA ALA A 76 24.03 13.84 14.98
C ALA A 76 24.18 14.75 13.76
N ASN A 77 25.16 15.68 13.80
CA ASN A 77 25.50 16.55 12.68
C ASN A 77 25.92 15.74 11.44
N GLU A 78 26.88 14.81 11.59
CA GLU A 78 27.35 13.96 10.48
C GLU A 78 26.23 13.08 9.91
N THR A 79 25.38 12.54 10.78
CA THR A 79 24.24 11.72 10.37
C THR A 79 23.18 12.55 9.64
N ALA A 80 22.94 13.80 10.07
CA ALA A 80 22.04 14.75 9.41
C ALA A 80 22.54 15.15 8.03
N TYR A 81 23.85 15.41 7.89
CA TYR A 81 24.48 15.64 6.59
C TYR A 81 24.27 14.45 5.63
N GLN A 82 24.50 13.22 6.10
CA GLN A 82 24.31 12.04 5.27
C GLN A 82 22.84 11.85 4.86
N ALA A 83 21.90 12.12 5.76
CA ALA A 83 20.47 12.04 5.48
C ALA A 83 20.03 13.10 4.45
N LYS A 84 20.57 14.32 4.55
CA LYS A 84 20.37 15.38 3.57
C LYS A 84 20.88 14.96 2.18
N VAL A 85 22.10 14.44 2.08
CA VAL A 85 22.68 13.98 0.81
C VAL A 85 21.85 12.87 0.17
N ASP A 86 21.30 11.95 0.97
CA ASP A 86 20.36 10.95 0.47
C ASP A 86 19.09 11.63 -0.08
N MET A 87 18.54 12.65 0.58
CA MET A 87 17.39 13.39 0.03
C MET A 87 17.71 14.20 -1.23
N GLU A 88 18.88 14.82 -1.32
CA GLU A 88 19.36 15.46 -2.55
C GLU A 88 19.48 14.43 -3.69
N SER A 89 19.98 13.23 -3.38
CA SER A 89 20.04 12.12 -4.33
C SER A 89 18.64 11.67 -4.76
N SER A 90 17.65 11.70 -3.85
CA SER A 90 16.24 11.42 -4.12
C SER A 90 15.63 12.40 -5.14
N LEU A 91 16.02 13.68 -5.09
CA LEU A 91 15.59 14.71 -6.05
C LEU A 91 16.14 14.47 -7.47
N GLN A 92 17.30 13.84 -7.59
CA GLN A 92 17.98 13.62 -8.87
C GLN A 92 17.53 12.36 -9.61
N GLN A 93 16.65 11.53 -9.03
CA GLN A 93 16.25 10.27 -9.66
C GLN A 93 15.01 10.43 -10.56
N ASP A 94 15.09 9.87 -11.77
CA ASP A 94 13.99 9.90 -12.76
C ASP A 94 12.90 8.86 -12.52
N THR A 95 13.12 7.92 -11.60
CA THR A 95 12.18 6.82 -11.33
C THR A 95 11.74 6.84 -9.89
N TYR A 96 10.45 6.54 -9.70
CA TYR A 96 9.83 6.48 -8.39
C TYR A 96 10.59 5.56 -7.41
N GLU A 97 10.91 4.33 -7.80
CA GLU A 97 11.57 3.38 -6.90
C GLU A 97 12.99 3.81 -6.49
N ARG A 98 13.75 4.45 -7.40
CA ARG A 98 15.09 4.96 -7.06
C ARG A 98 15.01 6.17 -6.14
N SER A 99 14.11 7.12 -6.42
CA SER A 99 13.86 8.27 -5.54
C SER A 99 13.46 7.77 -4.14
N ARG A 100 12.50 6.85 -4.09
CA ARG A 100 12.00 6.24 -2.84
C ARG A 100 13.06 5.46 -2.07
N PHE A 101 14.03 4.84 -2.75
CA PHE A 101 15.15 4.15 -2.11
C PHE A 101 15.98 5.11 -1.26
N PHE A 102 16.35 6.27 -1.80
CA PHE A 102 17.11 7.26 -1.04
C PHE A 102 16.26 7.89 0.08
N ALA A 103 14.99 8.19 -0.19
CA ALA A 103 14.07 8.67 0.85
C ALA A 103 13.91 7.66 2.01
N LYS A 104 13.97 6.35 1.73
CA LYS A 104 13.97 5.30 2.77
C LYS A 104 15.21 5.40 3.66
N ARG A 105 16.41 5.55 3.07
CA ARG A 105 17.67 5.65 3.81
C ARG A 105 17.69 6.89 4.69
N ALA A 106 17.33 8.05 4.14
CA ALA A 106 17.23 9.29 4.90
C ALA A 106 16.19 9.23 6.03
N LYS A 107 15.07 8.50 5.85
CA LYS A 107 14.11 8.23 6.94
C LYS A 107 14.74 7.42 8.09
N GLU A 108 15.53 6.40 7.77
CA GLU A 108 16.23 5.57 8.78
C GLU A 108 17.28 6.40 9.54
N LEU A 109 18.04 7.22 8.82
CA LEU A 109 18.98 8.17 9.43
C LEU A 109 18.27 9.23 10.27
N GLY A 110 17.11 9.73 9.83
CA GLY A 110 16.25 10.64 10.60
C GLY A 110 15.84 10.10 11.97
N ALA A 111 15.53 8.80 12.07
CA ALA A 111 15.26 8.16 13.35
C ALA A 111 16.52 8.06 14.23
N LYS A 112 17.68 7.76 13.62
CA LYS A 112 18.96 7.69 14.31
C LYS A 112 19.41 9.05 14.87
N ILE A 113 19.17 10.13 14.14
CA ILE A 113 19.47 11.50 14.57
C ILE A 113 18.71 11.86 15.84
N LEU A 114 17.43 11.49 15.94
CA LEU A 114 16.63 11.72 17.16
C LEU A 114 17.23 11.01 18.39
N GLU A 115 17.71 9.78 18.21
CA GLU A 115 18.40 9.01 19.25
C GLU A 115 19.74 9.67 19.64
N GLN A 116 20.54 10.06 18.65
CA GLN A 116 21.85 10.69 18.86
C GLN A 116 21.73 12.05 19.56
N LEU A 117 20.75 12.88 19.19
CA LEU A 117 20.51 14.17 19.85
C LEU A 117 20.03 13.98 21.29
N THR A 118 19.14 13.01 21.54
CA THR A 118 18.68 12.67 22.89
C THR A 118 19.85 12.20 23.77
N TYR A 119 20.73 11.36 23.21
CA TYR A 119 21.93 10.91 23.88
C TYR A 119 22.93 12.05 24.12
N CYS A 120 23.11 12.95 23.16
CA CYS A 120 23.99 14.11 23.27
C CYS A 120 23.54 15.04 24.42
N GLN A 121 22.24 15.38 24.46
CA GLN A 121 21.62 16.19 25.53
C GLN A 121 21.86 15.57 26.92
N ALA A 122 21.74 14.24 27.02
CA ALA A 122 21.94 13.53 28.29
C ALA A 122 23.40 13.52 28.76
N ASN A 123 24.39 13.68 27.86
CA ASN A 123 25.82 13.61 28.20
C ASN A 123 26.51 14.97 28.34
N GLU A 124 25.96 16.06 27.80
CA GLU A 124 26.44 17.41 28.12
C GLU A 124 26.16 17.81 29.57
N GLY A 125 25.25 17.11 30.27
CA GLY A 125 25.00 17.29 31.71
C GLY A 125 26.11 16.80 32.66
N SER A 126 27.30 16.44 32.16
CA SER A 126 28.40 15.89 32.97
C SER A 126 29.68 16.74 33.01
N SER A 127 29.62 18.01 32.60
CA SER A 127 30.69 18.99 32.90
C SER A 127 30.12 20.28 33.46
N ASP A 128 30.64 20.63 34.64
CA ASP A 128 30.57 21.90 35.35
C ASP A 128 29.23 22.32 35.98
N ILE A 129 29.11 21.91 37.25
CA ILE A 129 28.22 22.50 38.25
C ILE A 129 28.65 23.95 38.52
N ALA A 130 27.76 24.89 38.23
CA ALA A 130 27.65 26.13 39.01
C ALA A 130 26.21 26.22 39.53
N MET A 131 26.06 26.09 40.83
CA MET A 131 24.80 26.22 41.56
C MET A 131 24.21 27.63 41.38
N VAL A 132 22.92 27.71 41.04
CA VAL A 132 22.05 28.79 41.50
C VAL A 132 20.68 28.22 41.88
N GLU A 133 20.42 28.41 43.17
CA GLU A 133 19.20 28.39 43.98
C GLU A 133 17.86 28.00 43.36
N GLU A 134 17.19 27.09 44.09
CA GLU A 134 15.74 26.90 44.09
C GLU A 134 15.03 28.23 44.33
N ASP A 135 14.12 28.60 43.42
CA ASP A 135 12.80 29.05 43.85
C ASP A 135 11.74 28.82 42.74
N ASN A 136 10.83 27.89 43.07
CA ASN A 136 9.39 27.98 42.83
C ASN A 136 8.83 28.01 41.39
N GLU A 137 9.03 26.93 40.62
CA GLU A 137 8.14 26.56 39.49
C GLU A 137 7.95 25.02 39.37
N SER A 138 7.88 24.35 40.53
CA SER A 138 7.84 22.88 40.65
C SER A 138 6.52 22.21 40.23
N ALA A 139 5.51 22.96 39.77
CA ALA A 139 4.20 22.41 39.42
C ALA A 139 4.02 22.15 37.91
N GLU A 140 4.46 23.07 37.03
CA GLU A 140 4.28 22.96 35.58
C GLU A 140 5.24 21.94 34.93
N LEU A 141 6.48 21.84 35.40
CA LEU A 141 7.44 20.82 34.92
C LEU A 141 7.07 19.39 35.34
N ALA A 142 6.48 19.22 36.53
CA ALA A 142 5.97 17.93 36.98
C ALA A 142 4.75 17.49 36.15
N GLU A 143 3.87 18.43 35.79
CA GLU A 143 2.71 18.19 34.95
C GLU A 143 3.11 17.83 33.51
N ALA A 144 4.09 18.52 32.92
CA ALA A 144 4.63 18.20 31.60
C ALA A 144 5.35 16.84 31.55
N ALA A 145 6.15 16.50 32.57
CA ALA A 145 6.80 15.18 32.68
C ALA A 145 5.77 14.05 32.83
N GLN A 146 4.69 14.31 33.57
CA GLN A 146 3.58 13.38 33.72
C GLN A 146 2.79 13.21 32.41
N GLU A 147 2.57 14.29 31.65
CA GLU A 147 1.92 14.25 30.33
C GLU A 147 2.74 13.43 29.32
N VAL A 148 4.07 13.61 29.29
CA VAL A 148 4.97 12.83 28.42
C VAL A 148 4.96 11.35 28.80
N ALA A 149 4.99 11.03 30.10
CA ALA A 149 4.89 9.64 30.56
C ALA A 149 3.54 9.00 30.19
N GLN A 150 2.43 9.75 30.30
CA GLN A 150 1.10 9.30 29.88
C GLN A 150 1.04 9.07 28.36
N LYS A 151 1.58 9.98 27.55
CA LYS A 151 1.63 9.81 26.08
C LYS A 151 2.48 8.60 25.67
N LYS A 152 3.61 8.34 26.35
CA LYS A 152 4.44 7.14 26.11
C LYS A 152 3.65 5.85 26.42
N ALA A 153 2.96 5.80 27.56
CA ALA A 153 2.12 4.66 27.93
C ALA A 153 0.94 4.46 26.95
N GLU A 154 0.31 5.56 26.48
CA GLU A 154 -0.75 5.50 25.47
C GLU A 154 -0.23 4.96 24.13
N LEU A 155 0.94 5.43 23.69
CA LEU A 155 1.58 4.96 22.46
C LEU A 155 1.95 3.48 22.53
N GLU A 156 2.42 3.00 23.67
CA GLU A 156 2.72 1.59 23.88
C GLU A 156 1.45 0.73 23.83
N ARG A 157 0.36 1.16 24.48
CA ARG A 157 -0.95 0.50 24.37
C ARG A 157 -1.44 0.46 22.92
N LYS A 158 -1.32 1.57 22.18
CA LYS A 158 -1.68 1.63 20.76
C LYS A 158 -0.83 0.69 19.92
N ARG A 159 0.46 0.56 20.20
CA ARG A 159 1.35 -0.40 19.52
C ARG A 159 0.89 -1.84 19.73
N LEU A 160 0.61 -2.22 20.97
CA LEU A 160 0.12 -3.57 21.29
C LEU A 160 -1.23 -3.86 20.62
N GLN A 161 -2.16 -2.91 20.65
CA GLN A 161 -3.45 -3.03 19.95
C GLN A 161 -3.28 -3.21 18.44
N LEU A 162 -2.39 -2.42 17.82
CA LEU A 162 -2.09 -2.54 16.39
C LEU A 162 -1.45 -3.89 16.05
N GLU A 163 -0.60 -4.43 16.92
CA GLU A 163 0.02 -5.75 16.72
C GLU A 163 -1.02 -6.88 16.79
N GLU A 164 -1.94 -6.82 17.76
CA GLU A 164 -3.06 -7.76 17.86
C GLU A 164 -3.98 -7.67 16.63
N GLU A 165 -4.27 -6.45 16.17
CA GLU A 165 -5.06 -6.23 14.97
C GLU A 165 -4.36 -6.75 13.71
N GLN A 166 -3.05 -6.54 13.57
CA GLN A 166 -2.26 -7.09 12.47
C GLN A 166 -2.34 -8.61 12.46
N LYS A 167 -2.12 -9.28 13.59
CA LYS A 167 -2.25 -10.75 13.70
C LYS A 167 -3.64 -11.22 13.29
N ARG A 168 -4.69 -10.52 13.73
CA ARG A 168 -6.07 -10.85 13.35
C ARG A 168 -6.30 -10.70 11.83
N LEU A 169 -5.81 -9.62 11.24
CA LEU A 169 -5.94 -9.38 9.80
C LEU A 169 -5.16 -10.40 8.98
N GLU A 170 -3.96 -10.78 9.41
CA GLU A 170 -3.16 -11.83 8.76
C GLU A 170 -3.88 -13.18 8.75
N LEU A 171 -4.53 -13.55 9.87
CA LEU A 171 -5.35 -14.76 9.94
C LEU A 171 -6.54 -14.70 8.98
N GLN A 172 -7.24 -13.57 8.93
CA GLN A 172 -8.36 -13.36 7.99
C GLN A 172 -7.91 -13.45 6.52
N ILE A 173 -6.78 -12.84 6.18
CA ILE A 173 -6.20 -12.90 4.83
C ILE A 173 -5.81 -14.35 4.48
N ALA A 174 -5.20 -15.07 5.41
CA ALA A 174 -4.84 -16.47 5.22
C ALA A 174 -6.08 -17.36 4.98
N GLU A 175 -7.16 -17.13 5.74
CA GLU A 175 -8.43 -17.84 5.56
C GLU A 175 -9.08 -17.51 4.21
N GLN A 176 -9.15 -16.24 3.83
CA GLN A 176 -9.68 -15.81 2.53
C GLN A 176 -8.87 -16.39 1.36
N ASN A 177 -7.54 -16.39 1.47
CA ASN A 177 -6.66 -16.98 0.46
C ASN A 177 -6.88 -18.49 0.34
N LYS A 178 -7.06 -19.19 1.45
CA LYS A 178 -7.39 -20.63 1.46
C LYS A 178 -8.74 -20.90 0.80
N MET A 179 -9.77 -20.11 1.11
CA MET A 179 -11.09 -20.24 0.49
C MET A 179 -11.04 -19.96 -1.02
N LYS A 180 -10.33 -18.90 -1.43
CA LYS A 180 -10.13 -18.57 -2.85
C LYS A 180 -9.39 -19.70 -3.60
N ALA A 181 -8.37 -20.29 -2.99
CA ALA A 181 -7.66 -21.42 -3.57
C ALA A 181 -8.56 -22.65 -3.75
N ASP A 182 -9.41 -22.96 -2.75
CA ASP A 182 -10.38 -24.06 -2.84
C ASP A 182 -11.42 -23.82 -3.95
N LEU A 183 -11.97 -22.60 -4.06
CA LEU A 183 -12.89 -22.23 -5.13
C LEU A 183 -12.24 -22.33 -6.52
N ASN A 184 -11.01 -21.84 -6.67
CA ASN A 184 -10.26 -21.95 -7.92
C ASN A 184 -9.98 -23.41 -8.29
N ALA A 185 -9.63 -24.26 -7.31
CA ALA A 185 -9.40 -25.69 -7.53
C ALA A 185 -10.70 -26.40 -7.96
N LYS A 186 -11.83 -26.11 -7.31
CA LYS A 186 -13.16 -26.62 -7.69
C LYS A 186 -13.52 -26.19 -9.11
N ARG A 187 -13.33 -24.92 -9.46
CA ARG A 187 -13.62 -24.41 -10.81
C ARG A 187 -12.73 -25.05 -11.87
N ALA A 188 -11.44 -25.25 -11.59
CA ALA A 188 -10.53 -25.95 -12.50
C ALA A 188 -10.95 -27.41 -12.73
N ALA A 189 -11.37 -28.10 -11.66
CA ALA A 189 -11.88 -29.47 -11.77
C ALA A 189 -13.19 -29.55 -12.57
N GLU A 190 -14.07 -28.58 -12.41
CA GLU A 190 -15.31 -28.46 -13.20
C GLU A 190 -15.02 -28.21 -14.68
N LEU A 191 -14.16 -27.25 -15.01
CA LEU A 191 -13.75 -26.96 -16.39
C LEU A 191 -13.15 -28.19 -17.08
N LYS A 192 -12.38 -29.01 -16.35
CA LYS A 192 -11.86 -30.28 -16.88
C LYS A 192 -12.99 -31.26 -17.21
N LYS A 193 -14.04 -31.33 -16.38
CA LYS A 193 -15.22 -32.15 -16.67
C LYS A 193 -15.99 -31.61 -17.87
N GLN A 194 -16.18 -30.29 -17.96
CA GLN A 194 -16.85 -29.63 -19.09
C GLN A 194 -16.10 -29.89 -20.40
N SER A 195 -14.77 -29.74 -20.42
CA SER A 195 -13.92 -30.03 -21.59
C SER A 195 -14.05 -31.48 -22.07
N LEU A 196 -14.10 -32.44 -21.13
CA LEU A 196 -14.30 -33.86 -21.47
C LEU A 196 -15.68 -34.11 -22.07
N ILE A 197 -16.73 -33.51 -21.49
CA ILE A 197 -18.10 -33.61 -22.02
C ILE A 197 -18.17 -33.01 -23.41
N LYS A 198 -17.64 -31.79 -23.58
CA LYS A 198 -17.53 -31.10 -24.86
C LYS A 198 -16.96 -32.02 -25.93
N SER A 199 -15.75 -32.54 -25.71
CA SER A 199 -15.05 -33.34 -26.72
C SER A 199 -15.84 -34.60 -27.11
N LYS A 200 -16.44 -35.29 -26.12
CA LYS A 200 -17.25 -36.49 -26.38
C LYS A 200 -18.57 -36.16 -27.08
N ALA A 201 -19.24 -35.10 -26.67
CA ALA A 201 -20.53 -34.70 -27.21
C ALA A 201 -20.40 -34.18 -28.65
N GLU A 202 -19.42 -33.34 -28.93
CA GLU A 202 -19.13 -32.85 -30.29
C GLU A 202 -18.80 -34.01 -31.24
N GLN A 203 -17.98 -34.97 -30.79
CA GLN A 203 -17.70 -36.17 -31.59
C GLN A 203 -18.95 -37.02 -31.84
N ALA A 204 -19.83 -37.16 -30.84
CA ALA A 204 -21.06 -37.94 -30.98
C ALA A 204 -22.07 -37.24 -31.91
N LEU A 205 -22.21 -35.92 -31.80
CA LEU A 205 -23.08 -35.12 -32.66
C LEU A 205 -22.59 -35.12 -34.11
N GLN A 206 -21.27 -35.01 -34.32
CA GLN A 206 -20.71 -35.10 -35.67
C GLN A 206 -20.94 -36.48 -36.32
N LYS A 207 -20.79 -37.56 -35.54
CA LYS A 207 -21.13 -38.91 -36.03
C LYS A 207 -22.61 -39.04 -36.36
N LEU A 208 -23.48 -38.48 -35.53
CA LEU A 208 -24.93 -38.47 -35.77
C LEU A 208 -25.27 -37.68 -37.04
N GLU A 209 -24.69 -36.49 -37.20
CA GLU A 209 -24.87 -35.64 -38.38
C GLU A 209 -24.44 -36.37 -39.67
N ASN A 210 -23.26 -37.01 -39.66
CA ASN A 210 -22.79 -37.80 -40.80
C ASN A 210 -23.76 -38.96 -41.12
N ALA A 211 -24.24 -39.68 -40.11
CA ALA A 211 -25.20 -40.78 -40.32
C ALA A 211 -26.54 -40.28 -40.89
N LEU A 212 -26.99 -39.09 -40.49
CA LEU A 212 -28.18 -38.45 -41.05
C LEU A 212 -27.97 -37.99 -42.49
N GLN A 213 -26.78 -37.49 -42.83
CA GLN A 213 -26.43 -37.18 -44.22
C GLN A 213 -26.42 -38.42 -45.10
N GLU A 214 -25.80 -39.51 -44.64
CA GLU A 214 -25.82 -40.80 -45.35
C GLU A 214 -27.25 -41.31 -45.56
N LEU A 215 -28.10 -41.23 -44.53
CA LEU A 215 -29.50 -41.65 -44.64
C LEU A 215 -30.30 -40.77 -45.61
N SER A 216 -30.04 -39.46 -45.65
CA SER A 216 -30.69 -38.53 -46.59
C SER A 216 -30.45 -38.96 -48.03
N VAL A 217 -29.19 -39.26 -48.38
CA VAL A 217 -28.80 -39.69 -49.74
C VAL A 217 -29.49 -41.00 -50.11
N VAL A 218 -29.64 -41.93 -49.16
CA VAL A 218 -30.34 -43.20 -49.39
C VAL A 218 -31.85 -43.00 -49.61
N LEU A 219 -32.47 -42.04 -48.91
CA LEU A 219 -33.91 -41.77 -49.02
C LEU A 219 -34.28 -40.95 -50.25
N ASN A 220 -33.39 -40.05 -50.69
CA ASN A 220 -33.57 -39.23 -51.88
C ASN A 220 -32.20 -38.79 -52.41
N GLU A 221 -31.74 -39.38 -53.53
CA GLU A 221 -30.38 -39.20 -54.07
C GLU A 221 -30.02 -37.74 -54.39
N GLU A 222 -31.01 -36.88 -54.63
CA GLU A 222 -30.80 -35.46 -54.93
C GLU A 222 -30.80 -34.56 -53.67
N SER A 223 -31.19 -35.08 -52.50
CA SER A 223 -31.32 -34.29 -51.29
C SER A 223 -30.11 -34.40 -50.36
N LYS A 224 -29.64 -33.26 -49.85
CA LYS A 224 -28.62 -33.19 -48.80
C LYS A 224 -29.27 -32.81 -47.48
N PHE A 225 -28.95 -33.55 -46.43
CA PHE A 225 -29.28 -33.14 -45.07
C PHE A 225 -28.51 -31.87 -44.71
N GLU A 226 -29.22 -30.75 -44.64
CA GLU A 226 -28.68 -29.48 -44.18
C GLU A 226 -28.93 -29.33 -42.68
N SER A 227 -27.85 -29.48 -41.91
CA SER A 227 -27.85 -29.17 -40.49
C SER A 227 -27.68 -27.67 -40.29
N SER A 228 -28.55 -27.07 -39.47
CA SER A 228 -28.50 -25.63 -39.15
C SER A 228 -27.87 -25.34 -37.77
N SER A 229 -27.46 -26.36 -37.03
CA SER A 229 -27.07 -26.21 -35.63
C SER A 229 -25.56 -26.26 -35.45
N ASP A 230 -24.97 -25.12 -35.11
CA ASP A 230 -23.65 -25.08 -34.50
C ASP A 230 -23.73 -25.72 -33.10
N TYR A 231 -22.98 -26.80 -32.91
CA TYR A 231 -22.84 -27.52 -31.65
C TYR A 231 -21.43 -27.40 -31.06
N VAL A 232 -20.54 -26.60 -31.65
CA VAL A 232 -19.19 -26.39 -31.12
C VAL A 232 -19.24 -25.36 -29.99
N ARG A 233 -18.56 -25.66 -28.87
CA ARG A 233 -18.40 -24.71 -27.75
C ARG A 233 -16.96 -24.21 -27.66
N SER A 234 -16.78 -22.91 -27.51
CA SER A 234 -15.46 -22.33 -27.27
C SER A 234 -15.00 -22.57 -25.82
N GLU A 235 -13.72 -22.35 -25.52
CA GLU A 235 -13.27 -22.37 -24.12
C GLU A 235 -13.87 -21.23 -23.28
N ASN A 236 -14.15 -20.08 -23.91
CA ASN A 236 -14.77 -18.94 -23.24
C ASN A 236 -16.21 -19.26 -22.85
N ASP A 237 -16.92 -20.02 -23.68
CA ASP A 237 -18.24 -20.53 -23.33
C ASP A 237 -18.19 -21.40 -22.07
N LEU A 238 -17.28 -22.38 -22.03
CA LEU A 238 -17.11 -23.26 -20.87
C LEU A 238 -16.77 -22.47 -19.59
N LYS A 239 -15.97 -21.40 -19.71
CA LYS A 239 -15.61 -20.52 -18.58
C LYS A 239 -16.79 -19.75 -18.01
N ASN A 240 -17.81 -19.48 -18.80
CA ASN A 240 -18.96 -18.67 -18.42
C ASN A 240 -20.22 -19.48 -18.09
N GLU A 241 -20.17 -20.81 -18.24
CA GLU A 241 -21.28 -21.70 -17.90
C GLU A 241 -20.89 -22.72 -16.82
N SER A 242 -21.91 -23.26 -16.17
CA SER A 242 -21.84 -24.39 -15.26
C SER A 242 -21.80 -25.73 -15.99
N LEU A 243 -21.35 -26.77 -15.28
CA LEU A 243 -21.32 -28.13 -15.82
C LEU A 243 -22.69 -28.62 -16.34
N ASP A 244 -23.76 -28.23 -15.68
CA ASP A 244 -25.11 -28.68 -16.04
C ASP A 244 -25.67 -27.89 -17.24
N GLU A 245 -25.30 -26.63 -17.39
CA GLU A 245 -25.57 -25.85 -18.61
C GLU A 245 -24.82 -26.45 -19.81
N THR A 246 -23.55 -26.82 -19.66
CA THR A 246 -22.79 -27.53 -20.72
C THR A 246 -23.50 -28.81 -21.15
N LYS A 247 -23.94 -29.65 -20.20
CA LYS A 247 -24.66 -30.89 -20.51
C LYS A 247 -25.97 -30.61 -21.24
N SER A 248 -26.75 -29.66 -20.71
CA SER A 248 -28.07 -29.33 -21.25
C SER A 248 -27.96 -28.81 -22.68
N PHE A 249 -26.96 -27.95 -22.95
CA PHE A 249 -26.65 -27.47 -24.30
C PHE A 249 -26.51 -28.63 -25.29
N TYR A 250 -25.64 -29.61 -25.00
CA TYR A 250 -25.41 -30.72 -25.93
C TYR A 250 -26.61 -31.65 -26.08
N VAL A 251 -27.36 -31.89 -25.00
CA VAL A 251 -28.60 -32.68 -25.05
C VAL A 251 -29.63 -31.98 -25.96
N ASP A 252 -29.77 -30.67 -25.83
CA ASP A 252 -30.75 -29.91 -26.62
C ASP A 252 -30.33 -29.79 -28.08
N ARG A 253 -29.02 -29.72 -28.37
CA ARG A 253 -28.50 -29.82 -29.74
C ARG A 253 -28.78 -31.19 -30.37
N ALA A 254 -28.60 -32.29 -29.63
CA ALA A 254 -28.95 -33.62 -30.13
C ALA A 254 -30.44 -33.74 -30.47
N LYS A 255 -31.32 -33.21 -29.59
CA LYS A 255 -32.77 -33.17 -29.85
C LYS A 255 -33.10 -32.33 -31.08
N GLN A 256 -32.48 -31.16 -31.22
CA GLN A 256 -32.72 -30.28 -32.35
C GLN A 256 -32.29 -30.93 -33.67
N LEU A 257 -31.09 -31.52 -33.72
CA LEU A 257 -30.58 -32.21 -34.89
C LEU A 257 -31.53 -33.34 -35.32
N THR A 258 -31.95 -34.17 -34.35
CA THR A 258 -32.90 -35.26 -34.59
C THR A 258 -34.25 -34.74 -35.08
N LYS A 259 -34.77 -33.67 -34.48
CA LYS A 259 -36.05 -33.06 -34.89
C LYS A 259 -35.98 -32.52 -36.31
N THR A 260 -34.91 -31.82 -36.67
CA THR A 260 -34.70 -31.32 -38.03
C THR A 260 -34.65 -32.46 -39.04
N ALA A 261 -33.93 -33.54 -38.73
CA ALA A 261 -33.87 -34.72 -39.59
C ALA A 261 -35.24 -35.38 -39.79
N MET A 262 -35.99 -35.58 -38.71
CA MET A 262 -37.35 -36.13 -38.80
C MET A 262 -38.27 -35.28 -39.68
N GLN A 263 -38.17 -33.96 -39.59
CA GLN A 263 -38.97 -33.04 -40.41
C GLN A 263 -38.59 -33.12 -41.89
N GLN A 264 -37.29 -33.11 -42.22
CA GLN A 264 -36.82 -33.23 -43.60
C GLN A 264 -37.13 -34.60 -44.21
N PHE A 265 -37.00 -35.70 -43.44
CA PHE A 265 -37.32 -37.03 -43.96
C PHE A 265 -38.82 -37.25 -44.14
N ALA A 266 -39.65 -36.63 -43.28
CA ALA A 266 -41.11 -36.67 -43.47
C ALA A 266 -41.55 -36.00 -44.78
N THR A 267 -40.85 -34.96 -45.26
CA THR A 267 -41.18 -34.34 -46.55
C THR A 267 -40.81 -35.24 -47.72
N TYR A 268 -39.70 -35.98 -47.65
CA TYR A 268 -39.32 -36.93 -48.71
C TYR A 268 -40.34 -38.05 -48.90
N SER A 269 -40.99 -38.50 -47.82
CA SER A 269 -42.06 -39.49 -47.89
C SER A 269 -43.39 -38.95 -48.44
N ALA A 270 -43.56 -37.64 -48.56
CA ALA A 270 -44.79 -37.02 -49.09
C ALA A 270 -44.68 -36.63 -50.57
N GLU A 271 -43.46 -36.60 -51.12
CA GLU A 271 -43.17 -36.20 -52.51
C GLU A 271 -42.91 -37.39 -53.47
N ASN A 272 -42.68 -38.59 -52.92
CA ASN A 272 -42.63 -39.87 -53.64
C ASN A 272 -43.98 -40.61 -53.54
#